data_AF-A0A0D3LBI4-F1
#
_entry.id   AF-A0A0D3LBI4-F1
#
_cell.length_a   1.000
_cell.length_b   1.000
_cell.length_c   1.000
_cell.angle_alpha   90.00
_cell.angle_beta   90.00
_cell.angle_gamma   90.00
#
_symmetry.space_group_name_H-M   'P 1'
#
loop_
_entity.id
_entity.type
_entity.pdbx_description
1 polymer ?
#
loop_
_entity_poly.entity_id
_entity_poly.type
_entity_poly.pdbx_seq_one_letter_code
_entity_poly.pdbx_strand_id
1 'polypeptide(L)'
;MLVTNIVWFLGLLATYYYLPFFLFPFLWIGLLLLLLTVLIIQLFKLFRERKNISRLRVQKVVSFLILFTLCMFYHKVAIAIEKVDWVIYSAKREGITELVKQHSLNPNVSWNGWVCELPFEFPVISNGGNDIGISRKANGAVTVTFWVSRNFFDAPSTYFIYSNDTASIRRLEAKVKYKPEYNWKIKNNWYRIYGGY
;
A
#
# COMPACT_ATOMS: atom_id res chain seq x y z
N MET A 1 -0.30 -17.75 20.17
CA MET A 1 -0.81 -16.36 20.08
C MET A 1 0.20 -15.47 19.41
N LEU A 2 1.40 -15.29 20.00
CA LEU A 2 2.47 -14.49 19.41
C LEU A 2 2.82 -14.92 17.97
N VAL A 3 3.06 -16.21 17.74
CA VAL A 3 3.37 -16.75 16.40
C VAL A 3 2.28 -16.42 15.38
N THR A 4 1.00 -16.62 15.73
CA THR A 4 -0.13 -16.32 14.83
C THR A 4 -0.19 -14.85 14.45
N ASN A 5 0.02 -13.95 15.43
CA ASN A 5 0.01 -12.51 15.18
C ASN A 5 1.20 -12.08 14.30
N ILE A 6 2.38 -12.66 14.53
CA ILE A 6 3.58 -12.42 13.70
C ILE A 6 3.33 -12.90 12.27
N VAL A 7 2.82 -14.12 12.10
CA VAL A 7 2.52 -14.68 10.77
C VAL A 7 1.49 -13.81 10.03
N TRP A 8 0.45 -13.35 10.71
CA TRP A 8 -0.54 -12.44 10.12
C TRP A 8 0.09 -11.12 9.68
N PHE A 9 0.95 -10.53 10.53
CA PHE A 9 1.64 -9.28 10.22
C PHE A 9 2.66 -9.43 9.07
N LEU A 10 3.43 -10.51 9.04
CA LEU A 10 4.34 -10.81 7.93
C LEU A 10 3.56 -11.05 6.63
N GLY A 11 2.44 -11.76 6.71
CA GLY A 11 1.52 -11.93 5.58
C GLY A 11 1.02 -10.60 5.05
N LEU A 12 0.61 -9.69 5.94
CA LEU A 12 0.17 -8.34 5.60
C LEU A 12 1.26 -7.55 4.85
N LEU A 13 2.50 -7.56 5.35
CA LEU A 13 3.61 -6.90 4.66
C LEU A 13 3.93 -7.55 3.31
N ALA A 14 3.92 -8.88 3.24
CA ALA A 14 4.13 -9.60 2.01
C ALA A 14 3.05 -9.26 0.96
N THR A 15 1.79 -9.14 1.39
CA THR A 15 0.69 -8.74 0.52
C THR A 15 0.82 -7.32 0.01
N TYR A 16 1.36 -6.41 0.83
CA TYR A 16 1.55 -5.02 0.45
C TYR A 16 2.65 -4.85 -0.61
N TYR A 17 3.81 -5.48 -0.45
CA TYR A 17 4.96 -5.26 -1.33
C TYR A 17 5.01 -6.18 -2.56
N TYR A 18 4.57 -7.44 -2.43
CA TYR A 18 4.89 -8.48 -3.41
C TYR A 18 3.68 -9.12 -4.07
N LEU A 19 2.51 -9.09 -3.43
CA LEU A 19 1.36 -9.79 -3.97
C LEU A 19 0.69 -8.98 -5.09
N PRO A 20 0.46 -9.58 -6.27
CA PRO A 20 -0.35 -8.96 -7.30
C PRO A 20 -1.75 -8.63 -6.80
N PHE A 21 -2.23 -7.42 -7.11
CA PHE A 21 -3.53 -6.92 -6.63
C PHE A 21 -4.70 -7.84 -6.97
N PHE A 22 -4.69 -8.52 -8.12
CA PHE A 22 -5.77 -9.43 -8.52
C PHE A 22 -5.91 -10.65 -7.60
N LEU A 23 -4.82 -11.13 -6.98
CA LEU A 23 -4.87 -12.25 -6.05
C LEU A 23 -5.31 -11.82 -4.64
N PHE A 24 -5.18 -10.53 -4.34
CA PHE A 24 -5.44 -9.98 -3.01
C PHE A 24 -6.89 -10.23 -2.55
N PRO A 25 -7.96 -9.93 -3.32
CA PRO A 25 -9.34 -10.17 -2.89
C PRO A 25 -9.63 -11.63 -2.51
N PHE A 26 -9.11 -12.60 -3.27
CA PHE A 26 -9.34 -14.03 -3.00
C PHE A 26 -8.68 -14.48 -1.70
N LEU A 27 -7.41 -14.11 -1.52
CA LEU A 27 -6.67 -14.38 -0.28
C LEU A 27 -7.31 -13.68 0.92
N TRP A 28 -7.81 -12.45 0.70
CA TRP A 28 -8.46 -11.66 1.72
C TRP A 28 -9.77 -12.29 2.21
N ILE A 29 -10.65 -12.68 1.29
CA ILE A 29 -11.91 -13.35 1.62
C ILE A 29 -11.63 -14.68 2.32
N GLY A 30 -10.66 -15.47 1.83
CA GLY A 30 -10.25 -16.73 2.46
C GLY A 30 -9.78 -16.52 3.91
N LEU A 31 -8.92 -15.53 4.14
CA LEU A 31 -8.43 -15.19 5.48
C LEU A 31 -9.57 -14.71 6.40
N LEU A 32 -10.49 -13.90 5.88
CA LEU A 32 -11.62 -13.38 6.64
C LEU A 32 -12.57 -14.50 7.09
N LEU A 33 -12.89 -15.43 6.18
CA LEU A 33 -13.69 -16.61 6.50
C LEU A 33 -12.99 -17.52 7.52
N LEU A 34 -11.69 -17.77 7.34
CA LEU A 34 -10.90 -18.56 8.28
C LEU A 34 -10.91 -17.94 9.69
N LEU A 35 -10.64 -16.64 9.79
CA LEU A 35 -10.64 -15.92 11.07
C LEU A 35 -12.03 -15.93 11.71
N LEU A 36 -13.09 -15.75 10.93
CA LEU A 36 -14.46 -15.82 11.42
C LEU A 36 -14.80 -17.21 11.98
N THR A 37 -14.49 -18.28 11.24
CA THR A 37 -14.70 -19.66 11.69
C THR A 37 -13.94 -19.95 12.99
N VAL A 38 -12.67 -19.56 13.06
CA VAL A 38 -11.85 -19.74 14.27
C VAL A 38 -12.44 -18.92 15.43
N LEU A 39 -12.86 -17.68 15.20
CA LEU A 39 -13.46 -16.83 16.21
C LEU A 39 -14.74 -17.45 16.79
N ILE A 40 -15.65 -17.95 15.94
CA ILE A 40 -16.87 -18.64 16.36
C ILE A 40 -16.52 -19.87 17.23
N ILE A 41 -15.54 -20.68 16.82
CA ILE A 41 -15.10 -21.85 17.60
C ILE A 41 -14.54 -21.42 18.96
N GLN A 42 -13.74 -20.35 19.02
CA GLN A 42 -13.18 -19.86 20.29
C GLN A 42 -14.26 -19.30 21.21
N LEU A 43 -15.26 -18.59 20.68
CA LEU A 43 -16.41 -18.10 21.44
C LEU A 43 -17.26 -19.25 21.99
N PHE A 44 -17.53 -20.27 21.18
CA PHE A 44 -18.25 -21.46 21.64
C PHE A 44 -17.51 -22.18 22.77
N LYS A 45 -16.18 -22.37 22.63
CA LYS A 45 -15.36 -22.98 23.69
C LYS A 45 -15.32 -22.11 24.95
N LEU A 46 -15.23 -20.78 24.81
CA LEU A 46 -15.31 -19.86 25.95
C LEU A 46 -16.64 -20.00 26.69
N PHE A 47 -17.77 -20.07 25.96
CA PHE A 47 -19.09 -20.23 26.55
C PHE A 47 -19.27 -21.60 27.25
N ARG A 48 -18.72 -22.67 26.66
CA ARG A 48 -18.72 -24.01 27.28
C ARG A 48 -17.88 -24.06 28.55
N GLU A 49 -16.73 -23.39 28.58
CA GLU A 49 -15.80 -23.35 29.71
C GLU A 49 -16.11 -22.23 30.72
N ARG A 50 -17.27 -21.56 30.61
CA ARG A 50 -17.61 -20.34 31.36
C ARG A 50 -17.50 -20.45 32.89
N LYS A 51 -17.64 -21.66 33.44
CA LYS A 51 -17.52 -21.88 34.90
C LYS A 51 -16.07 -21.86 35.40
N ASN A 52 -15.09 -22.17 34.54
CA ASN A 52 -13.66 -22.24 34.85
C ASN A 52 -12.82 -21.69 33.68
N ILE A 53 -12.92 -20.38 33.43
CA ILE A 53 -12.22 -19.74 32.31
C ILE A 53 -10.75 -19.51 32.67
N SER A 54 -9.85 -20.07 31.86
CA SER A 54 -8.40 -19.79 32.00
C SER A 54 -8.01 -18.46 31.34
N ARG A 55 -6.95 -17.82 31.85
CA ARG A 55 -6.37 -16.60 31.24
C ARG A 55 -5.98 -16.83 29.77
N LEU A 56 -5.41 -18.00 29.46
CA LEU A 56 -5.02 -18.40 28.10
C LEU A 56 -6.23 -18.47 27.15
N ARG A 57 -7.42 -18.88 27.64
CA ARG A 57 -8.65 -18.90 26.84
C ARG A 57 -9.08 -17.49 26.45
N VAL A 58 -9.10 -16.57 27.41
CA VAL A 58 -9.46 -15.17 27.17
C VAL A 58 -8.48 -14.54 26.17
N GLN A 59 -7.17 -14.74 26.36
CA GLN A 59 -6.16 -14.24 25.43
C GLN A 59 -6.35 -14.74 23.99
N LYS A 60 -6.75 -16.01 23.80
CA LYS A 60 -7.07 -16.57 22.49
C LYS A 60 -8.23 -15.83 21.83
N VAL A 61 -9.35 -15.70 22.53
CA VAL A 61 -10.55 -15.01 22.03
C VAL A 61 -10.24 -13.56 21.69
N VAL A 62 -9.59 -12.83 22.60
CA VAL A 62 -9.23 -11.43 22.40
C VAL A 62 -8.33 -11.25 21.19
N SER A 63 -7.30 -12.10 21.02
CA SER A 63 -6.40 -11.96 19.87
C SER A 63 -7.09 -12.26 18.54
N PHE A 64 -7.92 -13.32 18.46
CA PHE A 64 -8.65 -13.62 17.23
C PHE A 64 -9.70 -12.55 16.93
N LEU A 65 -10.32 -11.96 17.96
CA LEU A 65 -11.19 -10.81 17.80
C LEU A 65 -10.42 -9.62 17.22
N ILE A 66 -9.26 -9.27 17.78
CA ILE A 66 -8.40 -8.20 17.25
C ILE A 66 -8.00 -8.48 15.81
N LEU A 67 -7.50 -9.67 15.49
CA LEU A 67 -7.10 -10.03 14.13
C LEU A 67 -8.28 -9.95 13.16
N PHE A 68 -9.45 -10.45 13.55
CA PHE A 68 -10.66 -10.37 12.74
C PHE A 68 -11.08 -8.90 12.52
N THR A 69 -11.04 -8.05 13.55
CA THR A 69 -11.32 -6.62 13.43
C THR A 69 -10.32 -5.92 12.52
N LEU A 70 -9.02 -6.15 12.69
CA LEU A 70 -7.98 -5.59 11.81
C LEU A 70 -8.17 -6.04 10.35
N CYS A 71 -8.63 -7.28 10.14
CA CYS A 71 -9.02 -7.78 8.84
C CYS A 71 -10.26 -6.99 8.31
N MET A 72 -11.34 -6.89 9.07
CA MET A 72 -12.52 -6.12 8.63
C MET A 72 -12.19 -4.67 8.26
N PHE A 73 -11.24 -4.04 8.95
CA PHE A 73 -10.80 -2.66 8.71
C PHE A 73 -9.51 -2.54 7.90
N TYR A 74 -9.21 -3.52 7.03
CA TYR A 74 -7.96 -3.55 6.27
C TYR A 74 -7.64 -2.27 5.52
N HIS A 75 -8.63 -1.58 4.94
CA HIS A 75 -8.36 -0.33 4.24
C HIS A 75 -7.67 0.72 5.13
N LYS A 76 -8.07 0.82 6.41
CA LYS A 76 -7.43 1.72 7.38
C LYS A 76 -6.03 1.24 7.76
N VAL A 77 -5.86 -0.09 7.90
CA VAL A 77 -4.56 -0.70 8.16
C VAL A 77 -3.60 -0.45 6.99
N ALA A 78 -4.06 -0.62 5.75
CA ALA A 78 -3.29 -0.36 4.54
C ALA A 78 -2.83 1.10 4.47
N ILE A 79 -3.72 2.07 4.71
CA ILE A 79 -3.33 3.49 4.79
C ILE A 79 -2.27 3.73 5.87
N ALA A 80 -2.35 3.05 7.02
CA ALA A 80 -1.32 3.16 8.06
C ALA A 80 0.02 2.60 7.58
N ILE A 81 0.03 1.46 6.87
CA ILE A 81 1.23 0.90 6.25
C ILE A 81 1.81 1.86 5.21
N GLU A 82 0.98 2.45 4.34
CA GLU A 82 1.40 3.43 3.33
C GLU A 82 2.10 4.64 3.97
N LYS A 83 1.60 5.13 5.10
CA LYS A 83 2.22 6.24 5.83
C LYS A 83 3.57 5.85 6.42
N VAL A 84 3.67 4.65 6.99
CA VAL A 84 4.93 4.13 7.54
C VAL A 84 5.95 3.90 6.42
N ASP A 85 5.53 3.29 5.31
CA ASP A 85 6.33 3.10 4.11
C ASP A 85 6.88 4.43 3.57
N TRP A 86 6.03 5.47 3.51
CA TRP A 86 6.48 6.80 3.12
C TRP A 86 7.59 7.33 4.04
N VAL A 87 7.41 7.23 5.36
CA VAL A 87 8.41 7.69 6.33
C VAL A 87 9.74 6.95 6.14
N ILE A 88 9.70 5.64 5.94
CA ILE A 88 10.91 4.81 5.79
C ILE A 88 11.64 5.09 4.47
N TYR A 89 10.92 5.27 3.36
CA TYR A 89 11.53 5.30 2.01
C TYR A 89 11.52 6.67 1.32
N SER A 90 11.00 7.72 1.96
CA SER A 90 10.94 9.09 1.40
C SER A 90 12.28 9.58 0.84
N ALA A 91 13.37 9.48 1.60
CA ALA A 91 14.70 9.90 1.17
C ALA A 91 15.18 9.17 -0.10
N LYS A 92 14.86 7.89 -0.25
CA LYS A 92 15.21 7.12 -1.45
C LYS A 92 14.38 7.55 -2.67
N ARG A 93 13.08 7.78 -2.47
CA ARG A 93 12.19 8.30 -3.54
C ARG A 93 12.62 9.69 -4.01
N GLU A 94 13.08 10.52 -3.09
CA GLU A 94 13.67 11.83 -3.42
C GLU A 94 14.95 11.69 -4.22
N GLY A 95 15.89 10.84 -3.79
CA GLY A 95 17.11 10.57 -4.56
C GLY A 95 16.83 10.10 -5.99
N ILE A 96 15.86 9.21 -6.16
CA ILE A 96 15.44 8.76 -7.50
C ILE A 96 14.79 9.87 -8.31
N THR A 97 13.98 10.71 -7.68
CA THR A 97 13.41 11.88 -8.35
C THR A 97 14.50 12.82 -8.86
N GLU A 98 15.59 13.00 -8.12
CA GLU A 98 16.75 13.77 -8.57
C GLU A 98 17.48 13.10 -9.73
N LEU A 99 17.70 11.78 -9.68
CA LEU A 99 18.29 11.03 -10.81
C LEU A 99 17.42 11.12 -12.07
N VAL A 100 16.09 11.12 -11.93
CA VAL A 100 15.18 11.36 -13.04
C VAL A 100 15.35 12.78 -13.57
N LYS A 101 15.38 13.83 -12.72
CA LYS A 101 15.60 15.22 -13.17
C LYS A 101 16.92 15.38 -13.92
N GLN A 102 17.97 14.68 -13.49
CA GLN A 102 19.30 14.68 -14.10
C GLN A 102 19.39 13.82 -15.39
N HIS A 103 18.29 13.18 -15.79
CA HIS A 103 18.24 12.25 -16.94
C HIS A 103 19.14 11.01 -16.78
N SER A 104 19.59 10.70 -15.56
CA SER A 104 20.29 9.45 -15.25
C SER A 104 19.34 8.26 -15.22
N LEU A 105 18.07 8.48 -14.90
CA LEU A 105 16.99 7.49 -15.03
C LEU A 105 15.99 7.95 -16.10
N ASN A 106 15.71 7.05 -17.05
CA ASN A 106 14.78 7.26 -18.15
C ASN A 106 13.92 6.02 -18.36
N PRO A 107 12.75 6.17 -19.01
CA PRO A 107 11.98 5.02 -19.45
C PRO A 107 12.85 4.04 -20.23
N ASN A 108 12.86 2.78 -19.81
CA ASN A 108 13.79 1.74 -20.27
C ASN A 108 13.07 0.46 -20.71
N VAL A 109 11.74 0.48 -20.77
CA VAL A 109 10.94 -0.64 -21.26
C VAL A 109 10.57 -0.45 -22.74
N SER A 110 10.37 -1.55 -23.47
CA SER A 110 10.05 -1.51 -24.91
C SER A 110 8.59 -1.23 -25.23
N TRP A 111 7.68 -1.45 -24.28
CA TRP A 111 6.23 -1.45 -24.51
C TRP A 111 5.55 -0.10 -24.24
N ASN A 112 6.26 0.89 -23.68
CA ASN A 112 5.80 2.28 -23.62
C ASN A 112 6.98 3.27 -23.41
N GLY A 113 6.70 4.57 -23.54
CA GLY A 113 7.68 5.65 -23.30
C GLY A 113 7.58 6.34 -21.94
N TRP A 114 6.99 5.71 -20.93
CA TRP A 114 6.71 6.30 -19.61
C TRP A 114 7.31 5.51 -18.43
N VAL A 115 7.47 4.20 -18.56
CA VAL A 115 7.88 3.32 -17.46
C VAL A 115 9.39 3.12 -17.45
N CYS A 116 9.96 3.25 -16.25
CA CYS A 116 11.34 2.95 -15.94
C CYS A 116 11.36 1.84 -14.88
N GLU A 117 11.84 0.65 -15.24
CA GLU A 117 12.18 -0.42 -14.31
C GLU A 117 13.42 0.01 -13.51
N LEU A 118 13.29 0.11 -12.19
CA LEU A 118 14.42 0.47 -11.35
C LEU A 118 15.42 -0.69 -11.24
N PRO A 119 16.73 -0.41 -11.23
CA PRO A 119 17.76 -1.41 -10.98
C PRO A 119 17.55 -2.18 -9.67
N PHE A 120 17.98 -3.44 -9.63
CA PHE A 120 17.80 -4.34 -8.49
C PHE A 120 18.47 -3.85 -7.20
N GLU A 121 19.49 -2.98 -7.29
CA GLU A 121 20.15 -2.40 -6.13
C GLU A 121 19.24 -1.47 -5.31
N PHE A 122 18.16 -0.96 -5.92
CA PHE A 122 17.16 -0.20 -5.18
C PHE A 122 16.26 -1.15 -4.38
N PRO A 123 15.97 -0.85 -3.10
CA PRO A 123 14.91 -1.60 -2.41
C PRO A 123 13.58 -1.42 -3.12
N VAL A 124 12.63 -2.29 -2.83
CA VAL A 124 11.25 -2.14 -3.33
C VAL A 124 10.66 -0.87 -2.73
N ILE A 125 10.57 0.18 -3.56
CA ILE A 125 10.05 1.50 -3.21
C ILE A 125 8.80 1.87 -4.02
N SER A 126 8.49 1.04 -5.01
CA SER A 126 7.33 1.13 -5.87
C SER A 126 6.74 -0.27 -6.05
N ASN A 127 5.53 -0.47 -5.57
CA ASN A 127 4.92 -1.79 -5.52
C ASN A 127 4.50 -2.25 -6.93
N GLY A 128 4.64 -3.55 -7.20
CA GLY A 128 4.26 -4.13 -8.51
C GLY A 128 5.34 -4.02 -9.59
N GLY A 129 6.58 -4.40 -9.23
CA GLY A 129 7.72 -4.51 -10.17
C GLY A 129 8.93 -3.66 -9.80
N ASN A 130 8.79 -2.74 -8.82
CA ASN A 130 9.76 -1.66 -8.57
C ASN A 130 9.89 -0.67 -9.73
N ASP A 131 8.89 -0.63 -10.62
CA ASP A 131 8.81 0.32 -11.73
C ASP A 131 8.48 1.72 -11.23
N ILE A 132 8.89 2.75 -11.95
CA ILE A 132 8.38 4.12 -11.77
C ILE A 132 7.87 4.68 -13.09
N GLY A 133 6.89 5.58 -13.00
CA GLY A 133 6.41 6.37 -14.12
C GLY A 133 7.15 7.69 -14.23
N ILE A 134 7.64 8.04 -15.42
CA ILE A 134 8.36 9.28 -15.70
C ILE A 134 7.66 10.02 -16.84
N SER A 135 7.11 11.19 -16.55
CA SER A 135 6.58 12.11 -17.57
C SER A 135 7.39 13.39 -17.60
N ARG A 136 7.85 13.78 -18.79
CA ARG A 136 8.59 15.03 -19.02
C ARG A 136 7.80 15.93 -19.96
N LYS A 137 7.81 17.22 -19.69
CA LYS A 137 7.24 18.27 -20.54
C LYS A 137 8.36 19.04 -21.24
N ALA A 138 8.04 19.66 -22.38
CA ALA A 138 9.01 20.43 -23.17
C ALA A 138 9.65 21.60 -22.39
N ASN A 139 8.97 22.13 -21.38
CA ASN A 139 9.48 23.16 -20.48
C ASN A 139 10.44 22.63 -19.39
N GLY A 140 10.86 21.36 -19.48
CA GLY A 140 11.74 20.72 -18.50
C GLY A 140 11.04 20.25 -17.22
N ALA A 141 9.71 20.43 -17.10
CA ALA A 141 8.97 19.92 -15.95
C ALA A 141 8.87 18.38 -15.99
N VAL A 142 8.94 17.77 -14.81
CA VAL A 142 9.00 16.33 -14.58
C VAL A 142 7.91 15.95 -13.58
N THR A 143 7.23 14.85 -13.88
CA THR A 143 6.38 14.14 -12.93
C THR A 143 6.89 12.71 -12.77
N VAL A 144 7.12 12.30 -11.53
CA VAL A 144 7.58 10.96 -11.16
C VAL A 144 6.51 10.27 -10.34
N THR A 145 6.17 9.06 -10.73
CA THR A 145 5.06 8.28 -10.17
C THR A 145 5.58 6.98 -9.62
N PHE A 146 5.41 6.77 -8.32
CA PHE A 146 5.73 5.52 -7.63
C PHE A 146 4.41 4.81 -7.33
N TRP A 147 4.28 3.56 -7.71
CA TRP A 147 3.11 2.75 -7.39
C TRP A 147 3.13 2.35 -5.91
N VAL A 148 1.98 2.49 -5.28
CA VAL A 148 1.67 1.93 -3.96
C VAL A 148 0.80 0.69 -4.12
N SER A 149 -0.13 0.75 -5.07
CA SER A 149 -0.85 -0.42 -5.57
C SER A 149 -0.96 -0.26 -7.08
N ARG A 150 -0.42 -1.23 -7.81
CA ARG A 150 -0.55 -1.31 -9.27
C ARG A 150 -1.71 -2.24 -9.58
N ASN A 151 -2.82 -1.65 -10.01
CA ASN A 151 -4.01 -2.41 -10.29
C ASN A 151 -3.94 -3.06 -11.67
N PHE A 152 -4.79 -4.07 -11.84
CA PHE A 152 -5.05 -4.78 -13.08
C PHE A 152 -6.45 -4.41 -13.57
N PHE A 153 -6.67 -4.40 -14.89
CA PHE A 153 -7.92 -3.95 -15.54
C PHE A 153 -8.29 -2.48 -15.22
N ASP A 154 -9.58 -2.16 -15.13
CA ASP A 154 -10.10 -0.80 -14.91
C ASP A 154 -10.03 -0.33 -13.43
N ALA A 155 -9.44 -1.14 -12.55
CA ALA A 155 -9.39 -0.80 -11.14
C ALA A 155 -8.39 0.36 -10.89
N PRO A 156 -8.72 1.33 -10.00
CA PRO A 156 -7.90 2.51 -9.75
C PRO A 156 -6.62 2.22 -8.94
N SER A 157 -5.45 2.41 -9.54
CA SER A 157 -4.15 2.31 -8.86
C SER A 157 -3.95 3.40 -7.80
N THR A 158 -3.03 3.17 -6.87
CA THR A 158 -2.61 4.15 -5.85
C THR A 158 -1.14 4.53 -6.07
N TYR A 159 -0.83 5.80 -5.87
CA TYR A 159 0.47 6.37 -6.20
C TYR A 159 1.01 7.31 -5.13
N PHE A 160 2.33 7.34 -4.99
CA PHE A 160 3.05 8.53 -4.56
C PHE A 160 3.56 9.28 -5.80
N ILE A 161 3.26 10.57 -5.88
CA ILE A 161 3.56 11.38 -7.06
C ILE A 161 4.38 12.59 -6.64
N TYR A 162 5.52 12.76 -7.29
CA TYR A 162 6.25 14.02 -7.33
C TYR A 162 5.91 14.76 -8.64
N SER A 163 5.71 16.07 -8.58
CA SER A 163 5.62 16.89 -9.80
C SER A 163 6.10 18.31 -9.55
N ASN A 164 6.90 18.86 -10.47
CA ASN A 164 7.18 20.30 -10.56
C ASN A 164 6.47 20.96 -11.75
N ASP A 165 5.57 20.26 -12.43
CA ASP A 165 4.72 20.84 -13.47
C ASP A 165 3.51 21.54 -12.84
N THR A 166 3.41 22.85 -13.02
CA THR A 166 2.33 23.68 -12.45
C THR A 166 0.94 23.16 -12.82
N ALA A 167 0.74 22.69 -14.06
CA ALA A 167 -0.56 22.17 -14.48
C ALA A 167 -0.91 20.86 -13.74
N SER A 168 0.05 19.96 -13.61
CA SER A 168 -0.12 18.71 -12.85
C SER A 168 -0.32 18.97 -11.37
N ILE A 169 0.43 19.90 -10.76
CA ILE A 169 0.22 20.33 -9.37
C ILE A 169 -1.22 20.81 -9.16
N ARG A 170 -1.76 21.66 -10.03
CA ARG A 170 -3.16 22.12 -9.92
C ARG A 170 -4.16 20.96 -9.98
N ARG A 171 -3.95 19.98 -10.87
CA ARG A 171 -4.81 18.78 -10.95
C ARG A 171 -4.72 17.94 -9.67
N LEU A 172 -3.52 17.74 -9.14
CA LEU A 172 -3.29 16.98 -7.91
C LEU A 172 -3.93 17.67 -6.70
N GLU A 173 -3.78 18.99 -6.57
CA GLU A 173 -4.41 19.77 -5.49
C GLU A 173 -5.94 19.76 -5.58
N ALA A 174 -6.50 19.89 -6.79
CA ALA A 174 -7.94 19.78 -7.00
C ALA A 174 -8.47 18.39 -6.57
N LYS A 175 -7.72 17.33 -6.88
CA LYS A 175 -8.09 15.95 -6.51
C LYS A 175 -8.00 15.71 -5.00
N VAL A 176 -6.97 16.24 -4.33
CA VAL A 176 -6.87 16.24 -2.87
C VAL A 176 -8.05 16.96 -2.23
N LYS A 177 -8.46 18.11 -2.77
CA LYS A 177 -9.61 18.86 -2.27
C LYS A 177 -10.94 18.12 -2.49
N TYR A 178 -11.08 17.42 -3.61
CA TYR A 178 -12.32 16.72 -3.96
C TYR A 178 -12.57 15.46 -3.13
N LYS A 179 -11.52 14.66 -2.86
CA LYS A 179 -11.60 13.41 -2.06
C LYS A 179 -10.43 13.28 -1.09
N PRO A 180 -10.39 14.08 0.00
CA PRO A 180 -9.28 14.11 0.95
C PRO A 180 -9.09 12.80 1.73
N GLU A 181 -10.13 11.99 1.84
CA GLU A 181 -10.10 10.68 2.50
C GLU A 181 -9.28 9.64 1.72
N TYR A 182 -9.11 9.83 0.42
CA TYR A 182 -8.31 8.96 -0.46
C TYR A 182 -7.13 9.70 -1.12
N ASN A 183 -7.00 11.01 -0.95
CA ASN A 183 -5.95 11.78 -1.61
C ASN A 183 -5.43 12.84 -0.65
N TRP A 184 -4.12 12.91 -0.45
CA TRP A 184 -3.55 13.94 0.43
C TRP A 184 -2.22 14.46 -0.10
N LYS A 185 -1.96 15.73 0.20
CA LYS A 185 -0.65 16.33 0.03
C LYS A 185 0.26 15.79 1.12
N ILE A 186 1.42 15.29 0.74
CA ILE A 186 2.40 14.73 1.67
C ILE A 186 3.35 15.84 2.13
N LYS A 187 3.92 16.55 1.15
CA LYS A 187 4.76 17.75 1.34
C LYS A 187 4.81 18.55 0.05
N ASN A 188 5.65 19.59 -0.02
CA ASN A 188 5.83 20.38 -1.25
C ASN A 188 6.11 19.47 -2.45
N ASN A 189 5.31 19.62 -3.50
CA ASN A 189 5.38 18.84 -4.75
C ASN A 189 5.12 17.33 -4.63
N TRP A 190 4.78 16.81 -3.45
CA TRP A 190 4.56 15.38 -3.19
C TRP A 190 3.13 15.09 -2.76
N TYR A 191 2.51 14.10 -3.39
CA TYR A 191 1.10 13.75 -3.21
C TYR A 191 0.91 12.24 -3.12
N ARG A 192 -0.05 11.79 -2.29
CA ARG A 192 -0.62 10.45 -2.38
C ARG A 192 -1.95 10.54 -3.10
N ILE A 193 -2.09 9.80 -4.20
CA ILE A 193 -3.27 9.83 -5.05
C ILE A 193 -3.84 8.43 -5.27
N TYR A 194 -5.15 8.31 -5.13
CA TYR A 194 -5.93 7.13 -5.49
C TYR A 194 -6.68 7.36 -6.80
N GLY A 195 -6.56 6.42 -7.74
CA GLY A 195 -7.07 6.51 -9.11
C GLY A 195 -6.17 7.33 -10.04
N GLY A 196 -6.36 7.18 -11.35
CA GLY A 196 -5.63 7.93 -12.38
C GLY A 196 -5.78 9.46 -12.27
N TYR A 197 -4.89 10.21 -12.92
CA TYR A 197 -4.81 11.68 -12.84
C TYR A 197 -4.40 12.32 -14.17
#